data_AF-A0A4R3VBA1-F1
#
_entry.id   AF-A0A4R3VBA1-F1
#
_cell.length_a   1.000
_cell.length_b   1.000
_cell.length_c   1.000
_cell.angle_alpha   90.00
_cell.angle_beta   90.00
_cell.angle_gamma   90.00
#
_symmetry.space_group_name_H-M   'P 1'
#
loop_
_entity.id
_entity.type
_entity.pdbx_description
1 polymer ?
#
loop_
_entity_poly.entity_id
_entity_poly.type
_entity_poly.pdbx_seq_one_letter_code
_entity_poly.pdbx_strand_id
1 'polypeptide(L)'
;MGTIHFRIDEEIKRLAMQAAERQQVSLTELMRQRAEELAEEERRHQRSVGDEWLEEQVREAFSRYDAGESEFISNEDAKARMATLKAQAVRGKL
;
A
#
# COMPACT_ATOMS: atom_id res chain seq x y z
N MET A 1 -4.15 10.54 22.53
CA MET A 1 -4.91 11.46 21.66
C MET A 1 -3.94 12.53 21.19
N GLY A 2 -3.65 12.62 19.89
CA GLY A 2 -2.71 13.61 19.34
C GLY A 2 -3.47 14.82 18.80
N THR A 3 -2.87 16.00 18.87
CA THR A 3 -3.45 17.24 18.33
C THR A 3 -2.79 17.58 17.01
N ILE A 4 -3.58 17.87 15.97
CA ILE A 4 -3.11 18.31 14.66
C ILE A 4 -3.45 19.79 14.52
N HIS A 5 -2.45 20.60 14.16
CA HIS A 5 -2.63 22.03 13.91
C HIS A 5 -2.52 22.29 12.41
N PHE A 6 -3.56 22.90 11.83
CA PHE A 6 -3.58 23.28 10.42
C PHE A 6 -3.38 24.79 10.30
N ARG A 7 -2.55 25.20 9.35
CA ARG A 7 -2.47 26.60 8.91
C ARG A 7 -3.29 26.74 7.63
N ILE A 8 -4.35 27.51 7.70
CA ILE A 8 -5.29 27.76 6.60
C ILE A 8 -5.63 29.24 6.53
N ASP A 9 -6.00 29.72 5.35
CA ASP A 9 -6.45 31.09 5.16
C ASP A 9 -7.80 31.33 5.86
N GLU A 10 -8.03 32.57 6.30
CA GLU A 10 -9.24 32.91 7.07
C GLU A 10 -10.53 32.73 6.25
N GLU A 11 -10.47 32.93 4.94
CA GLU A 11 -11.61 32.65 4.05
C GLU A 11 -11.96 31.16 4.02
N ILE A 12 -10.94 30.29 3.88
CA ILE A 12 -11.11 28.84 3.87
C ILE A 12 -11.68 28.38 5.21
N LYS A 13 -11.16 28.90 6.32
CA LYS A 13 -11.66 28.61 7.66
C LYS A 13 -13.13 28.98 7.82
N ARG A 14 -13.54 30.17 7.37
CA ARG A 14 -14.94 30.62 7.42
C ARG A 14 -15.86 29.71 6.62
N LEU A 15 -15.47 29.35 5.40
CA LEU A 15 -16.26 28.43 4.57
C LEU A 15 -16.35 27.03 5.18
N ALA A 16 -15.26 26.52 5.77
CA ALA A 16 -15.24 25.23 6.44
C ALA A 16 -16.17 25.22 7.67
N MET A 17 -16.19 26.31 8.46
CA MET A 17 -17.12 26.46 9.58
C MET A 17 -18.58 26.48 9.12
N GLN A 18 -18.91 27.25 8.07
CA GLN A 18 -20.27 27.26 7.49
C GLN A 18 -20.69 25.86 6.98
N ALA A 19 -19.77 25.12 6.38
CA ALA A 19 -20.04 23.76 5.93
C ALA A 19 -20.31 22.80 7.09
N ALA A 20 -19.62 22.97 8.21
CA ALA A 20 -19.84 22.20 9.43
C ALA A 20 -21.19 22.55 10.08
N GLU A 21 -21.53 23.84 10.17
CA GLU A 21 -22.83 24.33 10.66
C GLU A 21 -24.00 23.77 9.85
N ARG A 22 -23.88 23.76 8.51
CA ARG A 22 -24.89 23.16 7.62
C ARG A 22 -25.13 21.67 7.88
N GLN A 23 -24.09 20.97 8.34
CA GLN A 23 -24.15 19.55 8.68
C GLN A 23 -24.45 19.30 10.16
N GLN A 24 -24.71 20.36 10.94
CA GLN A 24 -24.97 20.31 12.38
C GLN A 24 -23.87 19.61 13.20
N VAL A 25 -22.63 19.66 12.70
CA VAL A 25 -21.45 19.07 13.36
C VAL A 25 -20.39 20.14 13.62
N SER A 26 -19.51 19.91 14.59
CA SER A 26 -18.37 20.81 14.80
C SER A 26 -17.33 20.62 13.70
N LEU A 27 -16.58 21.68 13.38
CA LEU A 27 -15.48 21.59 12.41
C LEU A 27 -14.44 20.55 12.84
N THR A 28 -14.18 20.41 14.14
CA THR A 28 -13.26 19.40 14.67
C THR A 28 -13.77 17.97 14.44
N GLU A 29 -15.08 17.73 14.60
CA GLU A 29 -15.69 16.43 14.29
C GLU A 29 -15.48 16.08 12.82
N LEU A 30 -15.82 17.02 11.93
CA LEU A 30 -15.70 16.84 10.48
C LEU A 30 -14.25 16.54 10.09
N MET A 31 -13.29 17.31 10.64
CA MET A 31 -11.87 17.11 10.35
C MET A 31 -11.33 15.78 10.90
N ARG A 32 -11.84 15.33 12.05
CA ARG A 32 -11.51 13.99 12.59
C ARG A 32 -12.02 12.89 11.65
N GLN A 33 -13.28 12.96 11.25
CA GLN A 33 -13.85 11.99 10.31
C GLN A 33 -13.07 11.95 9.00
N ARG A 34 -12.73 13.11 8.43
CA ARG A 34 -11.90 13.18 7.22
C ARG A 34 -10.50 12.58 7.41
N ALA A 35 -9.89 12.77 8.57
CA ALA A 35 -8.59 12.15 8.86
C ALA A 35 -8.69 10.62 8.99
N GLU A 36 -9.79 10.11 9.55
CA GLU A 36 -10.07 8.67 9.64
C GLU A 36 -10.29 8.05 8.25
N GLU A 37 -11.11 8.71 7.41
CA GLU A 37 -11.34 8.32 6.01
C GLU A 37 -10.00 8.26 5.22
N LEU A 38 -9.17 9.29 5.34
CA LEU A 38 -7.86 9.34 4.69
C LEU A 38 -6.94 8.20 5.17
N ALA A 39 -6.96 7.88 6.47
CA ALA A 39 -6.18 6.77 7.01
C ALA A 39 -6.68 5.40 6.47
N GLU A 40 -7.98 5.24 6.22
CA GLU A 40 -8.53 4.03 5.61
C GLU A 40 -8.18 3.91 4.13
N GLU A 41 -8.19 5.01 3.39
CA GLU A 41 -7.71 5.08 2.01
C GLU A 41 -6.25 4.65 1.92
N GLU A 42 -5.38 5.21 2.76
CA GLU A 42 -3.97 4.84 2.80
C GLU A 42 -3.77 3.36 3.17
N ARG A 43 -4.51 2.85 4.17
CA ARG A 43 -4.49 1.41 4.51
C ARG A 43 -4.92 0.53 3.33
N ARG A 44 -5.94 0.94 2.58
CA ARG A 44 -6.38 0.21 1.37
C ARG A 44 -5.30 0.25 0.30
N HIS A 45 -4.70 1.40 0.07
CA HIS A 45 -3.63 1.56 -0.91
C HIS A 45 -2.44 0.64 -0.55
N GLN A 46 -1.98 0.67 0.70
CA GLN A 46 -0.90 -0.20 1.17
C GLN A 46 -1.22 -1.70 1.02
N ARG A 47 -2.46 -2.11 1.32
CA ARG A 47 -2.91 -3.49 1.07
C ARG A 47 -2.92 -3.83 -0.41
N SER A 48 -3.51 -2.99 -1.26
CA SER A 48 -3.58 -3.24 -2.70
C SER A 48 -2.20 -3.28 -3.37
N VAL A 49 -1.25 -2.44 -2.92
CA VAL A 49 0.09 -2.33 -3.53
C VAL A 49 0.96 -3.55 -3.22
N GLY A 50 0.79 -4.18 -2.04
CA GLY A 50 1.55 -5.37 -1.64
C GLY A 50 0.86 -6.69 -1.97
N ASP A 51 -0.42 -6.80 -1.64
CA ASP A 51 -1.12 -8.08 -1.64
C ASP A 51 -1.61 -8.46 -3.04
N GLU A 52 -2.09 -7.53 -3.88
CA GLU A 52 -2.61 -7.87 -5.21
C GLU A 52 -1.50 -8.40 -6.13
N TRP A 53 -0.32 -7.76 -6.09
CA TRP A 53 0.81 -8.23 -6.87
C TRP A 53 1.29 -9.61 -6.40
N LEU A 54 1.37 -9.84 -5.09
CA LEU A 54 1.79 -11.12 -4.53
C LEU A 54 0.75 -12.22 -4.80
N GLU A 55 -0.53 -11.92 -4.64
CA GLU A 55 -1.63 -12.84 -4.95
C GLU A 55 -1.63 -13.23 -6.43
N GLU A 56 -1.34 -12.30 -7.35
CA GLU A 56 -1.22 -12.61 -8.77
C GLU A 56 -0.05 -13.56 -9.04
N GLN A 57 1.12 -13.29 -8.46
CA GLN A 57 2.29 -14.15 -8.59
C GLN A 57 2.07 -15.56 -8.01
N VAL A 58 1.37 -15.64 -6.87
CA VAL A 58 0.98 -16.92 -6.27
C VAL A 58 0.01 -17.66 -7.17
N ARG A 59 -1.02 -16.98 -7.70
CA ARG A 59 -2.01 -17.56 -8.61
C ARG A 59 -1.37 -18.07 -9.89
N GLU A 60 -0.46 -17.31 -10.48
CA GLU A 60 0.30 -17.70 -11.66
C GLU A 60 1.17 -18.94 -11.39
N ALA A 61 1.85 -19.00 -10.24
CA ALA A 61 2.64 -20.16 -9.85
C ALA A 61 1.78 -21.43 -9.73
N PHE A 62 0.59 -21.34 -9.12
CA PHE A 62 -0.35 -22.48 -9.06
C PHE A 62 -0.90 -22.85 -10.43
N SER A 63 -1.21 -21.88 -11.29
CA SER A 63 -1.65 -22.17 -12.66
C SER A 63 -0.58 -22.91 -13.47
N ARG A 64 0.70 -22.56 -13.32
CA ARG A 64 1.82 -23.28 -13.96
C ARG A 64 2.01 -24.68 -13.40
N TYR A 65 1.76 -24.87 -12.10
CA TYR A 65 1.76 -26.18 -11.47
C TYR A 65 0.66 -27.09 -12.03
N ASP A 66 -0.58 -26.58 -12.09
CA ASP A 66 -1.73 -27.33 -12.61
C ASP A 66 -1.58 -27.66 -14.11
N ALA A 67 -0.92 -26.79 -14.87
CA ALA A 67 -0.60 -27.02 -16.29
C ALA A 67 0.58 -27.99 -16.51
N GLY A 68 1.29 -28.41 -15.45
CA GLY A 68 2.48 -29.27 -15.55
C GLY A 68 3.73 -28.55 -16.07
N GLU A 69 3.74 -27.22 -16.08
CA GLU A 69 4.86 -26.38 -16.54
C GLU A 69 5.84 -26.02 -15.41
N SER A 70 5.62 -26.55 -14.21
CA SER A 70 6.48 -26.32 -13.03
C SER A 70 7.62 -27.33 -12.94
N GLU A 71 8.86 -26.84 -12.84
CA GLU A 71 10.04 -27.64 -12.55
C GLU A 71 10.44 -27.50 -11.08
N PHE A 72 10.64 -28.63 -10.40
CA PHE A 72 11.12 -28.66 -9.02
C PHE A 72 12.64 -28.81 -9.01
N ILE A 73 13.32 -27.90 -8.32
CA ILE A 73 14.77 -27.95 -8.14
C ILE A 73 15.11 -28.27 -6.68
N SER A 74 16.25 -28.92 -6.46
CA SER A 74 16.73 -29.19 -5.11
C SER A 74 17.10 -27.89 -4.37
N ASN A 75 17.10 -27.94 -3.04
CA ASN A 75 17.53 -26.80 -2.23
C ASN A 75 19.00 -26.40 -2.52
N GLU A 76 19.85 -27.37 -2.84
CA GLU A 76 21.26 -27.12 -3.18
C GLU A 76 21.37 -26.39 -4.52
N ASP A 77 20.63 -26.84 -5.53
CA ASP A 77 20.59 -26.20 -6.86
C ASP A 77 20.00 -24.79 -6.79
N ALA A 78 18.93 -24.59 -6.01
CA ALA A 78 18.33 -23.28 -5.79
C ALA A 78 19.34 -22.29 -5.16
N LYS A 79 20.09 -22.74 -4.14
CA LYS A 79 21.13 -21.93 -3.50
C LYS A 79 22.26 -21.58 -4.47
N ALA A 80 22.71 -22.53 -5.30
CA ALA A 80 23.77 -22.31 -6.28
C ALA A 80 23.35 -21.29 -7.37
N ARG A 81 22.12 -21.42 -7.91
CA ARG A 81 21.56 -20.47 -8.87
C ARG A 81 21.44 -19.06 -8.27
N MET A 82 20.93 -18.96 -7.05
CA MET A 82 20.77 -17.67 -6.37
C MET A 82 22.12 -17.00 -6.07
N ALA A 83 23.15 -17.76 -5.68
CA ALA A 83 24.50 -17.25 -5.46
C ALA A 83 25.10 -16.67 -6.76
N THR A 84 24.85 -17.34 -7.90
CA THR A 84 25.30 -16.89 -9.21
C THR A 84 24.60 -15.60 -9.64
N LEU A 85 23.26 -15.51 -9.46
CA LEU A 85 22.49 -14.30 -9.73
C LEU A 85 22.94 -13.13 -8.86
N LYS A 86 23.17 -13.34 -7.56
CA LYS A 86 23.72 -12.30 -6.66
C LYS A 86 25.08 -11.81 -7.13
N ALA A 87 25.96 -12.72 -7.56
CA ALA A 87 27.28 -12.34 -8.08
C ALA A 87 27.19 -11.54 -9.39
N GLN A 88 26.21 -11.84 -10.26
CA GLN A 88 25.96 -11.07 -11.49
C GLN A 88 25.34 -9.68 -11.19
N ALA A 89 24.47 -9.58 -10.20
CA ALA A 89 23.84 -8.33 -9.75
C ALA A 89 24.88 -7.33 -9.25
N VAL A 90 25.78 -7.81 -8.39
CA VAL A 90 26.89 -7.02 -7.83
C VAL A 90 27.84 -6.54 -8.93
N ARG A 91 27.95 -7.29 -10.04
CA ARG A 91 28.74 -6.92 -11.21
C ARG A 91 27.99 -6.04 -12.22
N GLY A 92 26.73 -5.68 -11.96
CA GLY A 92 25.90 -4.85 -12.83
C GLY A 92 25.54 -5.50 -14.18
N LYS A 93 25.53 -6.83 -14.25
CA LYS A 93 25.25 -7.60 -15.47
C LYS A 93 23.84 -8.23 -15.49
N LEU A 94 22.94 -7.69 -14.68
CA LEU A 94 21.55 -8.13 -14.54
C LEU A 94 20.64 -7.19 -15.32
#